data_AF-A0A820A7Y5-F1
#
_entry.id   AF-A0A820A7Y5-F1
#
_cell.length_a   1.000
_cell.length_b   1.000
_cell.length_c   1.000
_cell.angle_alpha   90.00
_cell.angle_beta   90.00
_cell.angle_gamma   90.00
#
_symmetry.space_group_name_H-M   'P 1'
#
loop_
_entity.id
_entity.type
_entity.pdbx_description
1 polymer ?
#
loop_
_entity_poly.entity_id
_entity_poly.type
_entity_poly.pdbx_seq_one_letter_code
_entity_poly.pdbx_strand_id
1 'polypeptide(L)'
;MTLSREFWHSELEGYNIEHPLLLPVDRHRLSSDQRSGLASLVEISFDNDVSKSFLNYASSSELTPFQLGLAIFYTFLFKLTHGQTDLCISCLNANRYRSEIQNVLGVFFSTLPYRFQVDAYWSFDELARNVREKCLSILEHSHYPLQHILANLHFNPLDIPFLQSTFDLITFSSEANNLSFNGASLKEMHMEQPNEVAKVDFSVRFAYDPTSTDNQLLCHFICSRDLFDETVVKTMALRLQHLSRQLFSSNSSTSSTDSHFMPITALDLTLFEETEEINNVVFCRQPIVNNEGM
;
A
#
# COMPACT_ATOMS: atom_id res chain seq x y z
N MET A 1 -11.54 6.60 27.48
CA MET A 1 -10.10 6.79 27.21
C MET A 1 -9.28 5.56 27.59
N THR A 2 -9.54 4.90 28.72
CA THR A 2 -8.81 3.69 29.16
C THR A 2 -8.89 2.53 28.16
N LEU A 3 -10.09 2.23 27.62
CA LEU A 3 -10.26 1.15 26.64
C LEU A 3 -9.42 1.32 25.36
N SER A 4 -9.42 2.52 24.75
CA SER A 4 -8.60 2.76 23.56
C SER A 4 -7.10 2.71 23.87
N ARG A 5 -6.67 3.14 25.06
CA ARG A 5 -5.27 3.02 25.48
C ARG A 5 -4.85 1.56 25.60
N GLU A 6 -5.68 0.72 26.23
CA GLU A 6 -5.43 -0.71 26.38
C GLU A 6 -5.41 -1.43 25.02
N PHE A 7 -6.35 -1.10 24.13
CA PHE A 7 -6.36 -1.59 22.76
C PHE A 7 -5.03 -1.29 22.04
N TRP A 8 -4.61 -0.02 22.01
CA TRP A 8 -3.38 0.37 21.30
C TRP A 8 -2.12 -0.21 21.92
N HIS A 9 -2.10 -0.40 23.24
CA HIS A 9 -1.01 -1.12 23.91
C HIS A 9 -0.94 -2.57 23.42
N SER A 10 -2.08 -3.28 23.44
CA SER A 10 -2.15 -4.68 22.98
C SER A 10 -1.85 -4.82 21.49
N GLU A 11 -2.34 -3.90 20.66
CA GLU A 11 -2.16 -3.94 19.20
C GLU A 11 -0.67 -3.86 18.80
N LEU A 12 0.11 -3.04 19.50
CA LEU A 12 1.54 -2.86 19.23
C LEU A 12 2.44 -3.71 20.13
N GLU A 13 1.87 -4.52 21.01
CA GLU A 13 2.63 -5.35 21.94
C GLU A 13 3.47 -6.40 21.20
N GLY A 14 4.77 -6.42 21.46
CA GLY A 14 5.70 -7.34 20.80
C GLY A 14 6.06 -6.96 19.37
N TYR A 15 5.59 -5.83 18.83
CA TYR A 15 6.08 -5.33 17.55
C TYR A 15 7.55 -4.93 17.68
N ASN A 16 8.43 -5.56 16.90
CA ASN A 16 9.85 -5.25 16.93
C ASN A 16 10.18 -4.06 16.02
N ILE A 17 10.27 -2.88 16.63
CA ILE A 17 10.60 -1.62 15.95
C ILE A 17 12.01 -1.65 15.33
N GLU A 18 12.94 -2.44 15.88
CA GLU A 18 14.29 -2.63 15.31
C GLU A 18 14.30 -3.53 14.07
N HIS A 19 13.18 -4.19 13.78
CA HIS A 19 12.97 -5.00 12.58
C HIS A 19 11.90 -4.36 11.67
N PRO A 20 12.20 -3.18 11.09
CA PRO A 20 11.26 -2.49 10.21
C PRO A 20 11.03 -3.27 8.92
N LEU A 21 10.10 -2.78 8.10
CA LEU A 21 9.88 -3.33 6.76
C LEU A 21 11.19 -3.31 5.96
N LEU A 22 11.61 -4.49 5.51
CA LEU A 22 12.83 -4.69 4.72
C LEU A 22 12.58 -4.34 3.23
N LEU A 23 12.31 -3.06 2.97
CA LEU A 23 12.08 -2.56 1.61
C LEU A 23 13.39 -2.58 0.79
N PRO A 24 13.32 -2.79 -0.54
CA PRO A 24 14.47 -2.79 -1.43
C PRO A 24 14.96 -1.36 -1.68
N VAL A 25 15.62 -0.77 -0.69
CA VAL A 25 16.21 0.57 -0.78
C VAL A 25 17.56 0.53 -1.50
N ASP A 26 17.86 1.54 -2.30
CA ASP A 26 19.12 1.67 -3.05
C ASP A 26 20.21 2.38 -2.25
N ARG A 27 19.81 3.11 -1.21
CA ARG A 27 20.68 3.98 -0.43
C ARG A 27 20.45 3.79 1.07
N HIS A 28 21.47 4.13 1.85
CA HIS A 28 21.32 4.24 3.29
C HIS A 28 20.41 5.42 3.65
N ARG A 29 19.58 5.19 4.66
CA ARG A 29 18.71 6.21 5.23
C ARG A 29 19.53 7.37 5.79
N LEU A 30 19.21 8.58 5.33
CA LEU A 30 19.69 9.84 5.90
C LEU A 30 18.98 10.13 7.23
N SER A 31 19.60 10.93 8.09
CA SER A 31 18.93 11.45 9.27
C SER A 31 17.77 12.37 8.90
N SER A 32 16.76 12.45 9.77
CA SER A 32 15.50 13.15 9.50
C SER A 32 15.70 14.64 9.11
N ASP A 33 16.73 15.30 9.63
CA ASP A 33 17.10 16.69 9.34
C ASP A 33 17.80 16.89 7.98
N GLN A 34 18.28 15.81 7.36
CA GLN A 34 19.02 15.83 6.09
C GLN A 34 18.16 15.42 4.88
N ARG A 35 16.88 15.09 5.10
CA ARG A 35 15.98 14.66 4.02
C ARG A 35 15.79 15.79 3.00
N SER A 36 15.96 15.48 1.73
CA SER A 36 15.74 16.44 0.64
C SER A 36 14.26 16.76 0.44
N GLY A 37 13.39 15.82 0.84
CA GLY A 37 11.94 15.89 0.61
C GLY A 37 11.54 15.61 -0.83
N LEU A 38 12.48 15.30 -1.73
CA LEU A 38 12.18 15.01 -3.14
C LEU A 38 11.58 13.61 -3.29
N ALA A 39 10.45 13.51 -4.01
CA ALA A 39 9.84 12.23 -4.34
C ALA A 39 10.16 11.77 -5.76
N SER A 40 10.20 10.45 -5.92
CA SER A 40 9.96 9.76 -7.19
C SER A 40 8.49 9.34 -7.19
N LEU A 41 7.75 9.77 -8.21
CA LEU A 41 6.35 9.39 -8.42
C LEU A 41 6.28 8.45 -9.61
N VAL A 42 5.69 7.27 -9.40
CA VAL A 42 5.29 6.39 -10.50
C VAL A 42 3.79 6.15 -10.40
N GLU A 43 3.07 6.54 -11.44
CA GLU A 43 1.66 6.20 -11.61
C GLU A 43 1.52 4.97 -12.49
N ILE A 44 0.67 4.04 -12.05
CA ILE A 44 0.19 2.93 -12.88
C ILE A 44 -1.33 3.00 -12.95
N SER A 45 -1.87 2.72 -14.13
CA SER A 45 -3.30 2.47 -14.32
C SER A 45 -3.55 0.97 -14.38
N PHE A 46 -4.62 0.50 -13.74
CA PHE A 46 -5.05 -0.88 -13.90
C PHE A 46 -5.92 -1.01 -15.14
N ASP A 47 -5.88 -2.18 -15.77
CA ASP A 47 -6.76 -2.48 -16.90
C ASP A 47 -8.23 -2.40 -16.47
N ASN A 48 -9.14 -2.14 -17.41
CA ASN A 48 -10.55 -1.87 -17.10
C ASN A 48 -11.24 -3.10 -16.47
N ASP A 49 -10.92 -4.30 -16.93
CA ASP A 49 -11.38 -5.57 -16.37
C ASP A 49 -10.90 -5.76 -14.93
N VAL A 50 -9.60 -5.54 -14.65
CA VAL A 50 -9.02 -5.59 -13.31
C VAL A 50 -9.70 -4.59 -12.38
N SER A 51 -9.89 -3.35 -12.85
CA SER A 51 -10.49 -2.29 -12.05
C SER A 51 -11.96 -2.60 -11.70
N LYS A 52 -12.74 -3.09 -12.67
CA LYS A 52 -14.12 -3.54 -12.44
C LYS A 52 -14.18 -4.74 -11.51
N SER A 53 -13.33 -5.74 -11.72
CA SER A 53 -13.26 -6.93 -10.86
C SER A 53 -12.91 -6.57 -9.43
N PHE A 54 -11.95 -5.65 -9.21
CA PHE A 54 -11.59 -5.14 -7.90
C PHE A 54 -12.78 -4.48 -7.18
N LEU A 55 -13.49 -3.54 -7.84
CA LEU A 55 -14.63 -2.85 -7.23
C LEU A 55 -15.82 -3.78 -6.99
N ASN A 56 -16.09 -4.70 -7.93
CA ASN A 56 -17.15 -5.69 -7.80
C ASN A 56 -16.86 -6.66 -6.66
N TYR A 57 -15.63 -7.16 -6.57
CA TYR A 57 -15.20 -8.06 -5.51
C TYR A 57 -15.27 -7.37 -4.14
N ALA A 58 -14.83 -6.11 -4.04
CA ALA A 58 -14.98 -5.33 -2.81
C ALA A 58 -16.45 -5.32 -2.36
N SER A 59 -17.36 -4.97 -3.26
CA SER A 59 -18.80 -4.92 -2.99
C SER A 59 -19.38 -6.30 -2.60
N SER A 60 -19.10 -7.35 -3.37
CA SER A 60 -19.66 -8.69 -3.15
C SER A 60 -19.14 -9.37 -1.88
N SER A 61 -17.93 -9.02 -1.47
CA SER A 61 -17.24 -9.60 -0.30
C SER A 61 -17.41 -8.75 0.97
N GLU A 62 -18.32 -7.76 0.95
CA GLU A 62 -18.56 -6.81 2.05
C GLU A 62 -17.27 -6.07 2.51
N LEU A 63 -16.39 -5.76 1.57
CA LEU A 63 -15.18 -4.99 1.77
C LEU A 63 -15.34 -3.59 1.19
N THR A 64 -14.77 -2.61 1.86
CA THR A 64 -14.53 -1.30 1.22
C THR A 64 -13.35 -1.42 0.23
N PRO A 65 -13.31 -0.60 -0.83
CA PRO A 65 -12.14 -0.51 -1.72
C PRO A 65 -10.83 -0.25 -0.95
N PHE A 66 -10.88 0.50 0.15
CA PHE A 66 -9.72 0.73 1.01
C PHE A 66 -9.23 -0.57 1.66
N GLN A 67 -10.12 -1.36 2.26
CA GLN A 67 -9.76 -2.64 2.89
C GLN A 67 -9.19 -3.62 1.88
N LEU A 68 -9.78 -3.69 0.67
CA LEU A 68 -9.28 -4.55 -0.39
C LEU A 68 -7.92 -4.10 -0.91
N GLY A 69 -7.74 -2.80 -1.18
CA GLY A 69 -6.44 -2.25 -1.59
C GLY A 69 -5.37 -2.46 -0.52
N LEU A 70 -5.71 -2.32 0.76
CA LEU A 70 -4.82 -2.59 1.88
C LEU A 70 -4.44 -4.09 1.96
N ALA A 71 -5.37 -5.00 1.66
CA ALA A 71 -5.09 -6.43 1.57
C ALA A 71 -4.10 -6.76 0.44
N ILE A 72 -4.27 -6.15 -0.74
CA ILE A 72 -3.30 -6.24 -1.84
C ILE A 72 -1.94 -5.69 -1.38
N PHE A 73 -1.93 -4.57 -0.68
CA PHE A 73 -0.68 -3.95 -0.22
C PHE A 73 0.06 -4.80 0.82
N TYR A 74 -0.62 -5.42 1.78
CA TYR A 74 0.01 -6.37 2.70
C TYR A 74 0.56 -7.61 1.98
N THR A 75 -0.19 -8.14 1.02
CA THR A 75 0.25 -9.24 0.16
C THR A 75 1.52 -8.85 -0.60
N PHE A 76 1.52 -7.64 -1.19
CA PHE A 76 2.66 -7.06 -1.88
C PHE A 76 3.87 -6.90 -0.95
N LEU A 77 3.70 -6.31 0.23
CA LEU A 77 4.76 -6.13 1.22
C LEU A 77 5.34 -7.47 1.70
N PHE A 78 4.48 -8.44 2.01
CA PHE A 78 4.92 -9.79 2.40
C PHE A 78 5.85 -10.39 1.33
N LYS A 79 5.44 -10.32 0.06
CA LYS A 79 6.25 -10.84 -1.05
C LYS A 79 7.52 -10.01 -1.29
N LEU A 80 7.43 -8.68 -1.20
CA LEU A 80 8.53 -7.75 -1.43
C LEU A 80 9.64 -7.88 -0.37
N THR A 81 9.25 -8.15 0.87
CA THR A 81 10.16 -8.30 2.03
C THR A 81 10.62 -9.74 2.24
N HIS A 82 10.48 -10.60 1.22
CA HIS A 82 10.88 -12.01 1.27
C HIS A 82 10.20 -12.83 2.38
N GLY A 83 8.93 -12.53 2.68
CA GLY A 83 8.10 -13.29 3.60
C GLY A 83 8.05 -12.76 5.03
N GLN A 84 8.38 -11.48 5.27
CA GLN A 84 8.18 -10.87 6.59
C GLN A 84 6.68 -10.93 6.95
N THR A 85 6.36 -11.53 8.10
CA THR A 85 4.96 -11.78 8.51
C THR A 85 4.40 -10.73 9.45
N ASP A 86 5.23 -10.12 10.30
CA ASP A 86 4.81 -9.00 11.16
C ASP A 86 5.05 -7.68 10.43
N LEU A 87 3.99 -7.19 9.78
CA LEU A 87 4.03 -5.98 8.96
C LEU A 87 3.32 -4.86 9.70
N CYS A 88 3.96 -3.69 9.83
CA CYS A 88 3.31 -2.49 10.34
C CYS A 88 3.54 -1.33 9.39
N ILE A 89 2.45 -0.75 8.94
CA ILE A 89 2.43 0.47 8.12
C ILE A 89 1.61 1.54 8.81
N SER A 90 1.44 2.68 8.17
CA SER A 90 0.54 3.71 8.62
C SER A 90 -0.50 4.07 7.57
N CYS A 91 -1.72 4.35 8.03
CA CYS A 91 -2.81 4.77 7.17
C CYS A 91 -3.37 6.11 7.67
N LEU A 92 -3.88 6.91 6.73
CA LEU A 92 -4.55 8.16 7.01
C LEU A 92 -6.03 7.92 7.29
N ASN A 93 -6.49 8.31 8.47
CA ASN A 93 -7.91 8.36 8.79
C ASN A 93 -8.38 9.83 8.78
N ALA A 94 -9.39 10.15 7.97
CA ALA A 94 -9.92 11.50 7.83
C ALA A 94 -10.51 12.06 9.14
N ASN A 95 -11.00 11.18 10.05
CA ASN A 95 -11.57 11.57 11.35
C ASN A 95 -12.73 12.58 11.27
N ARG A 96 -13.47 12.59 10.15
CA ARG A 96 -14.68 13.42 9.92
C ARG A 96 -15.98 12.66 10.20
N TYR A 97 -16.03 11.97 11.34
CA TYR A 97 -17.12 11.04 11.67
C TYR A 97 -18.41 11.71 12.16
N ARG A 98 -18.34 12.98 12.61
CA ARG A 98 -19.53 13.73 13.01
C ARG A 98 -19.98 14.67 11.90
N SER A 99 -21.28 14.79 11.69
CA SER A 99 -21.86 15.62 10.62
C SER A 99 -21.44 17.08 10.74
N GLU A 100 -21.22 17.58 11.96
CA GLU A 100 -20.83 18.97 12.23
C GLU A 100 -19.44 19.32 11.70
N ILE A 101 -18.55 18.33 11.52
CA ILE A 101 -17.16 18.54 11.07
C ILE A 101 -16.90 18.06 9.64
N GLN A 102 -17.89 17.48 8.97
CA GLN A 102 -17.74 16.99 7.59
C GLN A 102 -17.38 18.13 6.64
N ASN A 103 -18.03 19.29 6.79
CA ASN A 103 -17.87 20.44 5.89
C ASN A 103 -16.97 21.55 6.46
N VAL A 104 -16.21 21.26 7.53
CA VAL A 104 -15.34 22.26 8.18
C VAL A 104 -13.94 22.23 7.60
N LEU A 105 -13.44 23.39 7.18
CA LEU A 105 -12.03 23.56 6.80
C LEU A 105 -11.15 23.46 8.06
N GLY A 106 -10.19 22.53 8.06
CA GLY A 106 -9.31 22.28 9.20
C GLY A 106 -8.56 20.96 9.08
N VAL A 107 -7.59 20.75 9.97
CA VAL A 107 -6.78 19.52 10.06
C VAL A 107 -7.48 18.56 11.02
N PHE A 108 -8.15 17.56 10.47
CA PHE A 108 -8.84 16.52 11.25
C PHE A 108 -8.20 15.15 11.11
N PHE A 109 -7.45 14.90 10.03
CA PHE A 109 -6.90 13.59 9.77
C PHE A 109 -5.89 13.16 10.83
N SER A 110 -5.84 11.87 11.12
CA SER A 110 -4.82 11.25 11.95
C SER A 110 -4.14 10.14 11.17
N THR A 111 -2.83 10.03 11.35
CA THR A 111 -2.07 8.86 10.92
C THR A 111 -2.11 7.83 12.03
N LEU A 112 -2.47 6.59 11.72
CA LEU A 112 -2.57 5.50 12.69
C LEU A 112 -1.73 4.30 12.23
N PRO A 113 -1.09 3.56 13.17
CA PRO A 113 -0.43 2.32 12.82
C PRO A 113 -1.45 1.24 12.49
N TYR A 114 -1.19 0.52 11.40
CA TYR A 114 -1.90 -0.69 11.04
C TYR A 114 -0.87 -1.81 11.08
N ARG A 115 -0.88 -2.58 12.17
CA ARG A 115 -0.06 -3.78 12.32
C ARG A 115 -0.87 -4.99 11.91
N PHE A 116 -0.26 -5.88 11.15
CA PHE A 116 -0.91 -7.06 10.62
C PHE A 116 0.06 -8.23 10.57
N GLN A 117 -0.35 -9.35 11.17
CA GLN A 117 0.37 -10.62 11.10
C GLN A 117 -0.13 -11.39 9.88
N VAL A 118 0.69 -11.48 8.84
CA VAL A 118 0.38 -12.26 7.63
C VAL A 118 0.65 -13.73 7.88
N ASP A 119 -0.36 -14.58 7.64
CA ASP A 119 -0.15 -16.01 7.46
C ASP A 119 0.11 -16.30 5.98
N ALA A 120 1.26 -16.93 5.70
CA ALA A 120 1.73 -17.26 4.37
C ALA A 120 0.81 -18.27 3.64
N TYR A 121 0.01 -19.02 4.39
CA TYR A 121 -0.88 -20.07 3.88
C TYR A 121 -2.33 -19.62 3.69
N TRP A 122 -2.69 -18.43 4.16
CA TRP A 122 -4.00 -17.86 3.85
C TRP A 122 -4.17 -17.69 2.35
N SER A 123 -5.35 -18.04 1.87
CA SER A 123 -5.88 -17.52 0.61
C SER A 123 -5.98 -16.00 0.68
N PHE A 124 -5.96 -15.33 -0.48
CA PHE A 124 -6.16 -13.89 -0.51
C PHE A 124 -7.50 -13.46 0.13
N ASP A 125 -8.57 -14.25 -0.04
CA ASP A 125 -9.87 -14.02 0.61
C ASP A 125 -9.78 -14.02 2.14
N GLU A 126 -9.05 -14.98 2.71
CA GLU A 126 -8.84 -15.05 4.16
C GLU A 126 -8.05 -13.85 4.64
N LEU A 127 -7.00 -13.45 3.93
CA LEU A 127 -6.26 -12.23 4.28
C LEU A 127 -7.15 -11.00 4.20
N ALA A 128 -7.92 -10.83 3.12
CA ALA A 128 -8.80 -9.68 2.95
C ALA A 128 -9.87 -9.60 4.06
N ARG A 129 -10.44 -10.74 4.47
CA ARG A 129 -11.34 -10.82 5.64
C ARG A 129 -10.64 -10.44 6.94
N ASN A 130 -9.42 -10.92 7.20
CA ASN A 130 -8.67 -10.54 8.40
C ASN A 130 -8.28 -9.05 8.39
N VAL A 131 -7.95 -8.48 7.22
CA VAL A 131 -7.69 -7.05 7.05
C VAL A 131 -8.95 -6.22 7.32
N ARG A 132 -10.14 -6.70 6.94
CA ARG A 132 -11.42 -6.06 7.30
C ARG A 132 -11.59 -5.95 8.81
N GLU A 133 -11.46 -7.06 9.53
CA GLU A 133 -11.60 -7.08 11.00
C GLU A 133 -10.57 -6.18 11.69
N LYS A 134 -9.32 -6.18 11.20
CA LYS A 134 -8.28 -5.27 11.66
C LYS A 134 -8.64 -3.81 11.43
N CYS A 135 -9.14 -3.47 10.23
CA CYS A 135 -9.59 -2.11 9.94
C CYS A 135 -10.72 -1.67 10.86
N LEU A 136 -11.72 -2.53 11.09
CA LEU A 136 -12.87 -2.21 11.93
C LEU A 136 -12.46 -1.94 13.39
N SER A 137 -11.63 -2.82 13.97
CA SER A 137 -11.11 -2.62 15.33
C SER A 137 -10.28 -1.34 15.47
N ILE A 138 -9.41 -1.01 14.50
CA ILE A 138 -8.66 0.25 14.51
C ILE A 138 -9.60 1.46 14.41
N LEU A 139 -10.64 1.39 13.58
CA LEU A 139 -11.61 2.49 13.42
C LEU A 139 -12.35 2.80 14.72
N GLU A 140 -12.73 1.81 15.51
CA GLU A 140 -13.37 1.98 16.84
C GLU A 140 -12.49 2.77 17.83
N HIS A 141 -11.16 2.67 17.68
CA HIS A 141 -10.18 3.32 18.56
C HIS A 141 -9.42 4.47 17.90
N SER A 142 -9.82 4.88 16.70
CA SER A 142 -9.12 5.85 15.85
C SER A 142 -9.05 7.28 16.39
N HIS A 143 -9.90 7.61 17.36
CA HIS A 143 -9.91 8.92 18.01
C HIS A 143 -8.83 9.06 19.09
N TYR A 144 -8.15 7.96 19.43
CA TYR A 144 -7.06 8.02 20.37
C TYR A 144 -5.85 8.67 19.69
N PRO A 145 -5.34 9.80 20.20
CA PRO A 145 -4.33 10.57 19.47
C PRO A 145 -3.02 9.81 19.31
N LEU A 146 -2.43 9.88 18.10
CA LEU A 146 -1.17 9.21 17.76
C LEU A 146 -0.07 9.48 18.80
N GLN A 147 0.10 10.73 19.26
CA GLN A 147 1.13 11.05 20.25
C GLN A 147 1.00 10.22 21.54
N HIS A 148 -0.21 9.82 21.93
CA HIS A 148 -0.43 8.97 23.09
C HIS A 148 -0.21 7.48 22.80
N ILE A 149 -0.36 7.05 21.55
CA ILE A 149 0.05 5.72 21.11
C ILE A 149 1.58 5.63 21.20
N LEU A 150 2.27 6.63 20.65
CA LEU A 150 3.73 6.67 20.56
C LEU A 150 4.43 6.89 21.91
N ALA A 151 3.81 7.63 22.83
CA ALA A 151 4.39 7.90 24.15
C ALA A 151 4.74 6.62 24.93
N ASN A 152 4.04 5.52 24.67
CA ASN A 152 4.30 4.23 25.32
C ASN A 152 5.52 3.49 24.73
N LEU A 153 5.98 3.89 23.55
CA LEU A 153 7.05 3.20 22.83
C LEU A 153 8.45 3.75 23.19
N HIS A 154 8.56 4.86 23.93
CA HIS A 154 9.84 5.51 24.29
C HIS A 154 10.75 5.93 23.11
N PHE A 155 10.25 5.95 21.88
CA PHE A 155 10.99 6.38 20.68
C PHE A 155 10.69 7.83 20.28
N ASN A 156 11.63 8.44 19.58
CA ASN A 156 11.42 9.70 18.88
C ASN A 156 10.42 9.46 17.72
N PRO A 157 9.29 10.20 17.63
CA PRO A 157 8.29 10.04 16.57
C PRO A 157 8.84 10.09 15.14
N LEU A 158 9.94 10.82 14.92
CA LEU A 158 10.58 10.95 13.61
C LEU A 158 11.30 9.66 13.18
N ASP A 159 11.67 8.81 14.13
CA ASP A 159 12.48 7.60 13.90
C ASP A 159 11.61 6.33 13.94
N ILE A 160 10.29 6.46 13.95
CA ILE A 160 9.36 5.32 14.01
C ILE A 160 9.17 4.73 12.61
N PRO A 161 9.65 3.50 12.36
CA PRO A 161 9.74 2.99 10.99
C PRO A 161 8.40 2.74 10.31
N PHE A 162 7.37 2.30 11.04
CA PHE A 162 6.04 2.07 10.45
C PHE A 162 5.34 3.36 10.00
N LEU A 163 5.76 4.53 10.52
CA LEU A 163 5.29 5.83 10.03
C LEU A 163 5.95 6.23 8.70
N GLN A 164 6.97 5.50 8.26
CA GLN A 164 7.69 5.77 7.02
C GLN A 164 7.16 4.98 5.82
N SER A 165 6.23 4.05 6.05
CA SER A 165 5.52 3.30 5.02
C SER A 165 4.03 3.56 5.15
N THR A 166 3.40 4.11 4.10
CA THR A 166 2.00 4.51 4.13
C THR A 166 1.16 3.85 3.05
N PHE A 167 -0.09 3.58 3.40
CA PHE A 167 -1.14 3.25 2.44
C PHE A 167 -2.32 4.21 2.57
N ASP A 168 -2.82 4.71 1.45
CA ASP A 168 -4.07 5.44 1.40
C ASP A 168 -4.89 5.10 0.15
N LEU A 169 -6.20 5.36 0.25
CA LEU A 169 -7.10 5.35 -0.90
C LEU A 169 -7.83 6.68 -0.94
N ILE A 170 -7.84 7.31 -2.11
CA ILE A 170 -8.59 8.54 -2.35
C ILE A 170 -9.65 8.30 -3.42
N THR A 171 -10.81 8.90 -3.22
CA THR A 171 -11.82 9.04 -4.27
C THR A 171 -11.80 10.48 -4.76
N PHE A 172 -11.79 10.68 -6.07
CA PHE A 172 -11.94 12.00 -6.67
C PHE A 172 -13.22 12.02 -7.51
N SER A 173 -13.73 13.20 -7.83
CA SER A 173 -14.88 13.34 -8.71
C SER A 173 -14.52 14.30 -9.82
N SER A 174 -14.59 13.82 -11.06
CA SER A 174 -14.46 14.66 -12.26
C SER A 174 -15.56 15.74 -12.34
N GLU A 175 -16.71 15.56 -11.68
CA GLU A 175 -17.76 16.58 -11.59
C GLU A 175 -17.35 17.76 -10.70
N ALA A 176 -16.43 17.56 -9.74
CA ALA A 176 -15.84 18.66 -8.96
C ALA A 176 -15.03 19.62 -9.84
N ASN A 177 -14.68 19.22 -11.07
CA ASN A 177 -14.00 20.07 -12.05
C ASN A 177 -14.97 20.93 -12.88
N ASN A 178 -16.28 20.75 -12.75
CA ASN A 178 -17.30 21.59 -13.38
C ASN A 178 -17.78 22.70 -12.44
N LEU A 179 -16.84 23.44 -11.86
CA LEU A 179 -17.17 24.61 -11.06
C LEU A 179 -17.71 25.71 -11.98
N SER A 180 -18.83 26.32 -11.60
CA SER A 180 -19.33 27.51 -12.29
C SER A 180 -19.47 28.65 -11.31
N PHE A 181 -19.11 29.85 -11.76
CA PHE A 181 -19.23 31.07 -10.99
C PHE A 181 -19.90 32.14 -11.85
N ASN A 182 -21.11 32.55 -11.47
CA ASN A 182 -21.90 33.55 -12.20
C ASN A 182 -22.06 33.27 -13.70
N GLY A 183 -22.28 32.00 -14.08
CA GLY A 183 -22.45 31.59 -15.49
C GLY A 183 -21.14 31.42 -16.27
N ALA A 184 -19.98 31.70 -15.67
CA ALA A 184 -18.69 31.32 -16.21
C ALA A 184 -18.32 29.90 -15.75
N SER A 185 -17.85 29.07 -16.68
CA SER A 185 -17.25 27.77 -16.37
C SER A 185 -15.79 28.00 -15.93
N LEU A 186 -15.43 27.44 -14.79
CA LEU A 186 -14.08 27.38 -14.28
C LEU A 186 -13.46 26.07 -14.76
N LYS A 187 -12.31 26.15 -15.43
CA LYS A 187 -11.52 24.98 -15.79
C LYS A 187 -10.33 24.90 -14.86
N GLU A 188 -10.12 23.75 -14.24
CA GLU A 188 -8.90 23.49 -13.49
C GLU A 188 -7.68 23.66 -14.41
N MET A 189 -6.75 24.54 -14.01
CA MET A 189 -5.43 24.58 -14.63
C MET A 189 -4.52 23.67 -13.82
N HIS A 190 -4.08 22.57 -14.42
CA HIS A 190 -2.95 21.83 -13.90
C HIS A 190 -1.71 22.71 -14.01
N MET A 191 -1.31 23.28 -12.88
CA MET A 191 0.05 23.77 -12.73
C MET A 191 0.95 22.55 -12.58
N GLU A 192 2.03 22.48 -13.36
CA GLU A 192 3.11 21.53 -13.07
C GLU A 192 3.51 21.74 -11.61
N GLN A 193 3.17 20.79 -10.73
CA GLN A 193 3.54 20.91 -9.34
C GLN A 193 5.07 20.82 -9.27
N PRO A 194 5.74 21.74 -8.56
CA PRO A 194 7.19 21.71 -8.43
C PRO A 194 7.56 20.53 -7.52
N ASN A 195 7.79 19.36 -8.14
CA ASN A 195 8.15 18.07 -7.52
C ASN A 195 7.18 17.59 -6.44
N GLU A 196 6.68 16.36 -6.57
CA GLU A 196 6.01 15.72 -5.43
C GLU A 196 6.96 15.64 -4.23
N VAL A 197 6.40 15.89 -3.04
CA VAL A 197 7.15 15.91 -1.79
C VAL A 197 7.00 14.57 -1.09
N ALA A 198 8.12 13.90 -0.85
CA ALA A 198 8.18 12.66 -0.08
C ALA A 198 8.15 13.00 1.42
N LYS A 199 6.96 12.95 2.02
CA LYS A 199 6.78 13.14 3.48
C LYS A 199 7.24 11.93 4.30
N VAL A 200 7.18 10.76 3.68
CA VAL A 200 7.58 9.45 4.20
C VAL A 200 8.49 8.79 3.17
N ASP A 201 9.04 7.62 3.47
CA ASP A 201 9.96 6.98 2.54
C ASP A 201 9.26 6.23 1.42
N PHE A 202 8.13 5.61 1.75
CA PHE A 202 7.42 4.74 0.84
C PHE A 202 5.91 4.92 1.04
N SER A 203 5.21 5.41 0.03
CA SER A 203 3.76 5.54 0.06
C SER A 203 3.13 4.92 -1.16
N VAL A 204 2.07 4.13 -0.95
CA VAL A 204 1.23 3.61 -2.02
C VAL A 204 -0.17 4.20 -1.85
N ARG A 205 -0.65 4.84 -2.93
CA ARG A 205 -1.98 5.45 -2.97
C ARG A 205 -2.82 4.82 -4.06
N PHE A 206 -3.99 4.32 -3.71
CA PHE A 206 -4.99 3.95 -4.70
C PHE A 206 -5.92 5.14 -4.95
N ALA A 207 -6.34 5.34 -6.20
CA ALA A 207 -7.26 6.41 -6.56
C ALA A 207 -8.28 5.93 -7.59
N TYR A 208 -9.55 6.30 -7.41
CA TYR A 208 -10.59 6.07 -8.42
C TYR A 208 -11.70 7.11 -8.33
N ASP A 209 -12.44 7.29 -9.44
CA ASP A 209 -13.63 8.13 -9.47
C ASP A 209 -14.89 7.25 -9.32
N PRO A 210 -15.62 7.29 -8.19
CA PRO A 210 -16.83 6.50 -8.00
C PRO A 210 -18.01 6.97 -8.86
N THR A 211 -17.93 8.16 -9.46
CA THR A 211 -18.93 8.71 -10.38
C THR A 211 -18.62 8.42 -11.84
N SER A 212 -17.38 8.01 -12.14
CA SER A 212 -16.97 7.68 -13.50
C SER A 212 -17.53 6.33 -13.96
N THR A 213 -17.87 6.26 -15.24
CA THR A 213 -18.32 5.01 -15.89
C THR A 213 -17.18 4.10 -16.33
N ASP A 214 -15.95 4.62 -16.43
CA ASP A 214 -14.79 3.82 -16.80
C ASP A 214 -14.28 2.94 -15.66
N ASN A 215 -14.66 3.25 -14.41
CA ASN A 215 -14.20 2.61 -13.18
C ASN A 215 -12.67 2.54 -13.09
N GLN A 216 -11.95 3.50 -13.68
CA GLN A 216 -10.50 3.43 -13.75
C GLN A 216 -9.90 3.49 -12.34
N LEU A 217 -9.18 2.43 -11.96
CA LEU A 217 -8.37 2.39 -10.77
C LEU A 217 -6.94 2.82 -11.14
N LEU A 218 -6.40 3.76 -10.38
CA LEU A 218 -5.01 4.20 -10.45
C LEU A 218 -4.29 3.80 -9.17
N CYS A 219 -2.98 3.59 -9.26
CA CYS A 219 -2.12 3.43 -8.11
C CYS A 219 -0.86 4.28 -8.27
N HIS A 220 -0.56 5.09 -7.26
CA HIS A 220 0.61 5.96 -7.23
C HIS A 220 1.61 5.44 -6.21
N PHE A 221 2.85 5.29 -6.64
CA PHE A 221 4.00 5.00 -5.79
C PHE A 221 4.77 6.30 -5.58
N ILE A 222 4.84 6.76 -4.33
CA ILE A 222 5.48 8.01 -3.94
C ILE A 222 6.60 7.65 -2.98
N CYS A 223 7.84 7.71 -3.46
CA CYS A 223 9.00 7.23 -2.71
C CYS A 223 10.05 8.33 -2.55
N SER A 224 10.76 8.35 -1.42
CA SER A 224 11.86 9.29 -1.21
C SER A 224 13.01 9.00 -2.16
N ARG A 225 13.45 10.01 -2.93
CA ARG A 225 14.65 9.91 -3.78
C ARG A 225 15.95 9.78 -2.98
N ASP A 226 15.91 10.08 -1.68
CA ASP A 226 17.03 9.85 -0.78
C ASP A 226 17.28 8.35 -0.55
N LEU A 227 16.28 7.50 -0.82
CA LEU A 227 16.30 6.05 -0.57
C LEU A 227 16.14 5.20 -1.83
N PHE A 228 15.31 5.63 -2.77
CA PHE A 228 14.93 4.83 -3.93
C PHE A 228 15.31 5.50 -5.24
N ASP A 229 15.84 4.70 -6.17
CA ASP A 229 15.94 5.05 -7.58
C ASP A 229 14.59 4.89 -8.27
N GLU A 230 14.33 5.77 -9.24
CA GLU A 230 13.09 5.76 -10.03
C GLU A 230 12.86 4.40 -10.71
N THR A 231 13.92 3.72 -11.13
CA THR A 231 13.87 2.38 -11.71
C THR A 231 13.33 1.34 -10.72
N VAL A 232 13.77 1.37 -9.46
CA VAL A 232 13.28 0.47 -8.40
C VAL A 232 11.82 0.76 -8.09
N VAL A 233 11.44 2.04 -7.97
CA VAL A 233 10.05 2.44 -7.75
C VAL A 233 9.17 1.96 -8.89
N LYS A 234 9.63 2.11 -10.14
CA LYS A 234 8.91 1.64 -11.32
C LYS A 234 8.74 0.13 -11.32
N THR A 235 9.79 -0.64 -11.01
CA THR A 235 9.70 -2.09 -10.88
C THR A 235 8.70 -2.47 -9.79
N MET A 236 8.77 -1.85 -8.61
CA MET A 236 7.80 -2.09 -7.54
C MET A 236 6.35 -1.83 -7.97
N ALA A 237 6.11 -0.73 -8.69
CA ALA A 237 4.79 -0.40 -9.22
C ALA A 237 4.29 -1.46 -10.21
N LEU A 238 5.13 -1.86 -11.17
CA LEU A 238 4.80 -2.92 -12.13
C LEU A 238 4.52 -4.27 -11.45
N ARG A 239 5.27 -4.60 -10.39
CA ARG A 239 5.06 -5.82 -9.60
C ARG A 239 3.72 -5.81 -8.88
N LEU A 240 3.32 -4.67 -8.31
CA LEU A 240 1.99 -4.52 -7.71
C LEU A 240 0.89 -4.58 -8.79
N GLN A 241 1.11 -3.99 -9.97
CA GLN A 241 0.18 -4.11 -11.10
C GLN A 241 -0.01 -5.57 -11.52
N HIS A 242 1.09 -6.32 -11.61
CA HIS A 242 1.09 -7.74 -11.95
C HIS A 242 0.37 -8.57 -10.89
N LEU A 243 0.63 -8.33 -9.61
CA LEU A 243 -0.09 -8.97 -8.50
C LEU A 243 -1.60 -8.73 -8.59
N SER A 244 -2.04 -7.48 -8.82
CA SER A 244 -3.45 -7.17 -8.99
C SER A 244 -4.05 -7.85 -10.23
N ARG A 245 -3.30 -8.01 -11.32
CA ARG A 245 -3.73 -8.81 -12.46
C ARG A 245 -3.88 -10.29 -12.09
N GLN A 246 -2.96 -10.89 -11.35
CA GLN A 246 -3.13 -12.29 -10.91
C GLN A 246 -4.41 -12.49 -10.08
N LEU A 247 -4.77 -11.51 -9.26
CA LEU A 247 -5.95 -11.55 -8.41
C LEU A 247 -7.26 -11.27 -9.16
N PHE A 248 -7.25 -10.37 -10.15
CA PHE A 248 -8.49 -9.82 -10.72
C PHE A 248 -8.58 -9.87 -12.25
N SER A 249 -7.55 -10.33 -12.96
CA SER A 249 -7.67 -10.67 -14.38
C SER A 249 -8.56 -11.90 -14.48
N SER A 250 -9.53 -11.85 -15.39
CA SER A 250 -10.59 -12.83 -15.47
C SER A 250 -10.07 -14.23 -15.81
N ASN A 251 -9.81 -15.05 -14.80
CA ASN A 251 -9.79 -16.51 -14.93
C ASN A 251 -11.17 -17.07 -14.59
N SER A 252 -11.93 -17.33 -15.65
CA SER A 252 -13.10 -18.21 -15.75
C SER A 252 -14.34 -17.87 -14.90
N SER A 253 -15.46 -17.66 -15.60
CA SER A 253 -16.58 -18.59 -15.53
C SER A 253 -16.77 -19.36 -14.22
N THR A 254 -17.00 -18.66 -13.11
CA THR A 254 -17.62 -19.26 -11.93
C THR A 254 -18.68 -18.29 -11.42
N SER A 255 -19.86 -18.45 -11.99
CA SER A 255 -21.10 -18.26 -11.25
C SER A 255 -21.12 -19.26 -10.07
N SER A 256 -20.37 -18.99 -9.01
CA SER A 256 -20.46 -19.69 -7.74
C SER A 256 -19.56 -18.99 -6.74
N THR A 257 -20.08 -18.84 -5.54
CA THR A 257 -19.48 -18.35 -4.28
C THR A 257 -18.16 -19.02 -3.83
N ASP A 258 -17.44 -19.69 -4.73
CA ASP A 258 -16.21 -20.46 -4.47
C ASP A 258 -15.06 -19.99 -5.40
N SER A 259 -14.70 -18.70 -5.37
CA SER A 259 -13.42 -18.27 -5.93
C SER A 259 -12.31 -18.66 -4.96
N HIS A 260 -11.74 -19.87 -5.11
CA HIS A 260 -10.56 -20.25 -4.34
C HIS A 260 -9.35 -19.44 -4.82
N PHE A 261 -9.16 -18.25 -4.24
CA PHE A 261 -7.90 -17.54 -4.38
C PHE A 261 -6.75 -18.42 -3.92
N MET A 262 -5.65 -18.33 -4.65
CA MET A 262 -4.42 -19.04 -4.30
C MET A 262 -3.89 -18.54 -2.94
N PRO A 263 -3.16 -19.39 -2.20
CA PRO A 263 -2.42 -18.93 -1.03
C PRO A 263 -1.46 -17.79 -1.38
N ILE A 264 -1.25 -16.85 -0.47
CA ILE A 264 -0.37 -15.68 -0.67
C ILE A 264 1.04 -16.10 -1.11
N THR A 265 1.53 -17.22 -0.59
CA THR A 265 2.83 -17.80 -0.97
C THR A 265 2.94 -18.15 -2.44
N ALA A 266 1.83 -18.54 -3.07
CA ALA A 266 1.79 -18.95 -4.47
C ALA A 266 1.60 -17.78 -5.45
N LEU A 267 1.23 -16.59 -4.97
CA LEU A 267 1.21 -15.37 -5.78
C LEU A 267 2.63 -14.94 -6.11
N ASP A 268 2.87 -14.42 -7.30
CA ASP A 268 4.22 -14.02 -7.75
C ASP A 268 4.35 -12.51 -7.98
N LEU A 269 5.52 -11.97 -7.67
CA LEU A 269 5.93 -10.62 -8.03
C LEU A 269 6.90 -10.60 -9.21
N THR A 270 7.39 -11.72 -9.73
CA THR A 270 8.30 -11.69 -10.89
C THR A 270 7.57 -11.17 -12.13
N LEU A 271 8.22 -10.26 -12.86
CA LEU A 271 7.68 -9.75 -14.12
C LEU A 271 8.05 -10.71 -15.25
N PHE A 272 7.20 -10.83 -16.28
CA PHE A 272 7.44 -11.74 -17.41
C PHE A 272 8.82 -11.53 -18.07
N GLU A 273 9.31 -10.29 -18.17
CA GLU A 273 10.63 -9.97 -18.74
C GLU A 273 11.80 -10.56 -17.90
N GLU A 274 11.65 -10.69 -16.58
CA GLU A 274 12.66 -11.30 -15.69
C GLU A 274 12.65 -12.83 -15.78
N THR A 275 11.51 -13.45 -16.13
CA THR A 275 11.43 -14.90 -16.28
C THR A 275 12.21 -15.42 -17.49
N GLU A 276 12.36 -14.63 -18.57
CA GLU A 276 13.22 -14.99 -19.69
C GLU A 276 14.71 -14.87 -19.35
N GLU A 277 15.12 -13.86 -18.57
CA GLU A 277 16.51 -13.73 -18.12
C GLU A 277 16.91 -14.84 -17.14
N ILE A 278 16.06 -15.18 -16.15
CA ILE A 278 16.32 -16.26 -15.20
C ILE A 278 16.40 -17.61 -15.93
N ASN A 279 15.52 -17.87 -16.90
CA ASN A 279 15.55 -19.10 -17.70
C ASN A 279 16.76 -19.15 -18.66
N ASN A 280 17.35 -18.01 -19.01
CA ASN A 280 18.55 -17.91 -19.85
C ASN A 280 19.86 -17.85 -19.04
N VAL A 281 19.81 -17.92 -17.69
CA VAL A 281 21.01 -18.13 -16.88
C VAL A 281 21.51 -19.56 -17.10
N VAL A 282 22.39 -19.70 -18.10
CA VAL A 282 23.23 -20.89 -18.24
C VAL A 282 24.19 -20.89 -17.05
N PHE A 283 23.90 -21.73 -16.05
CA PHE A 283 24.87 -22.05 -15.00
C PHE A 283 26.11 -22.64 -15.69
N CYS A 284 27.15 -21.82 -15.88
CA CYS A 284 28.48 -22.29 -16.20
C CYS A 284 28.92 -23.21 -15.06
N ARG A 285 28.73 -24.53 -15.24
CA ARG A 285 29.36 -25.53 -14.38
C ARG A 285 30.84 -25.20 -14.34
N GLN A 286 31.39 -25.02 -13.14
CA GLN A 286 32.83 -24.88 -12.97
C GLN A 286 33.53 -26.04 -13.70
N PRO A 287 34.62 -25.78 -14.44
CA PRO A 287 35.36 -26.84 -15.08
C PRO A 287 35.81 -27.82 -14.00
N ILE A 288 35.51 -29.10 -14.22
CA ILE A 288 36.03 -30.19 -13.41
C ILE A 288 37.55 -30.13 -13.55
N VAL A 289 38.24 -29.72 -12.50
CA VAL A 289 39.69 -29.81 -12.42
C VAL A 289 40.03 -31.28 -12.28
N ASN A 290 40.31 -31.94 -13.41
CA ASN A 290 40.92 -33.26 -13.39
C ASN A 290 42.34 -33.10 -12.87
N ASN A 291 42.55 -33.57 -11.64
CA ASN A 291 43.87 -33.72 -11.05
C ASN A 291 44.58 -34.90 -11.73
N GLU A 292 45.13 -34.66 -12.92
CA GLU A 292 46.13 -35.54 -13.53
C GLU A 292 47.42 -34.74 -13.78
N GLY A 293 48.41 -34.95 -12.90
CA GLY A 293 49.83 -34.92 -13.26
C GLY A 293 50.62 -33.65 -12.97
N MET A 294 51.19 -33.54 -11.77
CA MET A 294 52.62 -33.75 -11.49
C MET A 294 52.92 -33.71 -10.00
#